data_AF-A0AAW9B8C8-F1
#
_entry.id   AF-A0AAW9B8C8-F1
#
_cell.length_a   1.000
_cell.length_b   1.000
_cell.length_c   1.000
_cell.angle_alpha   90.00
_cell.angle_beta   90.00
_cell.angle_gamma   90.00
#
_symmetry.space_group_name_H-M   'P 1'
#
loop_
_entity.id
_entity.type
_entity.pdbx_description
1 polymer ?
#
loop_
_entity_poly.entity_id
_entity_poly.type
_entity_poly.pdbx_seq_one_letter_code
_entity_poly.pdbx_strand_id
1 'polypeptide(L)'
;MSRSKVFGSTLIIAGTTIGAGMLALPLASAGIGFTTSLVIMLSLWALMAFTALLMLELHQYAESSATLHTLAKQILGQKGKWVASFAMLFLFYSLCAAYIAGGGAQFGDRLSQWFE
;
A
#
# COMPACT_ATOMS: atom_id res chain seq x y z
N MET A 1 30.27 0.76 -3.44
CA MET A 1 29.43 1.28 -2.33
C MET A 1 27.92 1.32 -2.68
N SER A 2 27.42 0.40 -3.55
CA SER A 2 26.03 0.42 -4.06
C SER A 2 25.17 -0.77 -3.63
N ARG A 3 25.78 -1.93 -3.30
CA ARG A 3 25.06 -3.18 -3.01
C ARG A 3 24.23 -3.14 -1.72
N SER A 4 24.66 -2.39 -0.70
CA SER A 4 23.92 -2.25 0.57
C SER A 4 22.67 -1.37 0.45
N LYS A 5 22.69 -0.34 -0.42
CA LYS A 5 21.53 0.55 -0.60
C LYS A 5 20.39 -0.15 -1.34
N VAL A 6 20.70 -0.87 -2.42
CA VAL A 6 19.68 -1.62 -3.18
C VAL A 6 19.07 -2.70 -2.30
N PHE A 7 19.89 -3.46 -1.58
CA PHE A 7 19.38 -4.49 -0.68
C PHE A 7 18.52 -3.91 0.45
N GLY A 8 18.95 -2.82 1.09
CA GLY A 8 18.19 -2.13 2.12
C GLY A 8 16.85 -1.58 1.60
N SER A 9 16.86 -0.91 0.45
CA SER A 9 15.64 -0.40 -0.19
C SER A 9 14.68 -1.52 -0.57
N THR A 10 15.18 -2.63 -1.13
CA THR A 10 14.35 -3.81 -1.44
C THR A 10 13.71 -4.39 -0.18
N LEU A 11 14.44 -4.46 0.93
CA LEU A 11 13.89 -4.97 2.19
C LEU A 11 12.77 -4.07 2.75
N ILE A 12 12.91 -2.75 2.64
CA ILE A 12 11.89 -1.79 3.04
C ILE A 12 10.63 -1.95 2.18
N ILE A 13 10.78 -2.10 0.86
CA ILE A 13 9.66 -2.34 -0.05
C ILE A 13 8.99 -3.68 0.27
N ALA A 14 9.77 -4.75 0.47
CA ALA A 14 9.25 -6.06 0.86
C ALA A 14 8.47 -5.99 2.18
N GLY A 15 9.01 -5.32 3.20
CA GLY A 15 8.37 -5.19 4.52
C GLY A 15 7.09 -4.35 4.51
N THR A 16 6.97 -3.38 3.59
CA THR A 16 5.75 -2.55 3.46
C THR A 16 4.68 -3.18 2.57
N THR A 17 5.08 -4.06 1.64
CA THR A 17 4.16 -4.80 0.77
C THR A 17 3.64 -6.07 1.43
N ILE A 18 4.43 -6.74 2.27
CA ILE A 18 3.99 -7.84 3.12
C ILE A 18 3.27 -7.26 4.34
N GLY A 19 1.94 -7.21 4.29
CA GLY A 19 1.11 -6.68 5.37
C GLY A 19 -0.22 -7.43 5.53
N ALA A 20 -1.14 -6.87 6.32
CA ALA A 20 -2.45 -7.49 6.61
C ALA A 20 -3.28 -7.79 5.34
N GLY A 21 -3.08 -7.00 4.27
CA GLY A 21 -3.71 -7.20 2.97
C GLY A 21 -3.39 -8.56 2.33
N MET A 22 -2.22 -9.13 2.59
CA MET A 22 -1.82 -10.43 2.04
C MET A 22 -2.65 -11.59 2.61
N LEU A 23 -3.12 -11.47 3.85
CA LEU A 23 -4.00 -12.46 4.49
C LEU A 23 -5.48 -12.19 4.19
N ALA A 24 -5.85 -10.90 4.10
CA ALA A 24 -7.22 -10.50 3.81
C ALA A 24 -7.68 -10.81 2.37
N LEU A 25 -6.77 -10.70 1.39
CA LEU A 25 -7.10 -10.92 -0.03
C LEU A 25 -7.52 -12.37 -0.33
N PRO A 26 -6.82 -13.42 0.13
CA PRO A 26 -7.28 -14.81 -0.02
C PRO A 26 -8.64 -15.07 0.64
N LEU A 27 -8.87 -14.52 1.84
CA LEU A 27 -10.15 -14.62 2.56
C LEU A 27 -11.29 -13.98 1.77
N ALA A 28 -11.08 -12.79 1.20
CA ALA A 28 -12.08 -12.10 0.39
C ALA A 28 -12.31 -12.78 -0.99
N SER A 29 -11.26 -13.36 -1.58
CA SER A 29 -11.33 -14.06 -2.88
C SER A 29 -11.86 -15.49 -2.81
N ALA A 30 -11.88 -16.12 -1.63
CA ALA A 30 -12.38 -17.48 -1.46
C ALA A 30 -13.83 -17.66 -1.97
N GLY A 31 -14.63 -16.60 -1.96
CA GLY A 31 -16.02 -16.62 -2.43
C GLY A 31 -16.23 -16.47 -3.94
N ILE A 32 -15.24 -16.03 -4.72
CA ILE A 32 -15.39 -15.65 -6.15
C ILE A 32 -14.85 -16.72 -7.11
N GLY A 33 -14.02 -17.64 -6.60
CA GLY A 33 -13.44 -18.75 -7.36
C GLY A 33 -12.03 -18.46 -7.87
N PHE A 34 -11.18 -19.50 -7.88
CA PHE A 34 -9.74 -19.39 -8.08
C PHE A 34 -9.33 -18.64 -9.36
N THR A 35 -9.91 -19.01 -10.51
CA THR A 35 -9.54 -18.42 -11.81
C THR A 35 -9.87 -16.93 -11.87
N THR A 36 -11.06 -16.55 -11.40
CA THR A 36 -11.52 -15.16 -11.38
C THR A 36 -10.64 -14.31 -10.44
N SER A 37 -10.36 -14.83 -9.24
CA SER A 37 -9.45 -14.20 -8.28
C SER A 37 -8.04 -14.01 -8.84
N LEU A 38 -7.50 -15.00 -9.54
CA LEU A 38 -6.17 -14.93 -10.15
C LEU A 38 -6.10 -13.84 -11.24
N VAL A 39 -7.12 -13.73 -12.10
CA VAL A 39 -7.20 -12.67 -13.12
C VAL A 39 -7.29 -11.28 -12.46
N ILE A 40 -8.09 -11.14 -11.41
CA ILE A 40 -8.21 -9.87 -10.67
C ILE A 40 -6.88 -9.52 -9.98
N MET A 41 -6.23 -10.47 -9.32
CA MET A 41 -4.93 -10.23 -8.67
C MET A 41 -3.85 -9.83 -9.67
N LEU A 42 -3.75 -10.52 -10.81
CA LEU A 42 -2.77 -10.17 -11.86
C LEU A 42 -3.05 -8.80 -12.48
N SER A 43 -4.32 -8.45 -12.72
CA SER A 43 -4.66 -7.14 -13.28
C SER A 43 -4.40 -5.99 -12.31
N LEU A 44 -4.76 -6.16 -11.03
CA LEU A 44 -4.45 -5.18 -9.98
C LEU A 44 -2.93 -5.06 -9.76
N TRP A 45 -2.20 -6.17 -9.78
CA TRP A 45 -0.74 -6.14 -9.70
C TRP A 45 -0.12 -5.33 -10.84
N ALA A 46 -0.56 -5.57 -12.09
CA ALA A 46 -0.06 -4.83 -13.24
C ALA A 46 -0.37 -3.33 -13.15
N LEU A 47 -1.58 -2.97 -12.71
CA LEU A 47 -1.98 -1.58 -12.50
C LEU A 47 -1.15 -0.90 -11.40
N MET A 48 -0.92 -1.59 -10.28
CA MET A 48 -0.10 -1.07 -9.18
C MET A 48 1.37 -0.93 -9.58
N ALA A 49 1.91 -1.88 -10.34
CA ALA A 49 3.27 -1.80 -10.89
C ALA A 49 3.42 -0.61 -11.84
N PHE A 50 2.43 -0.39 -12.72
CA PHE A 50 2.42 0.74 -13.64
C PHE A 50 2.38 2.09 -12.91
N THR A 51 1.52 2.23 -11.90
CA THR A 51 1.45 3.48 -11.12
C THR A 51 2.73 3.73 -10.29
N ALA A 52 3.38 2.67 -9.80
CA ALA A 52 4.68 2.79 -9.13
C ALA A 52 5.78 3.29 -10.08
N LEU A 53 5.81 2.80 -11.33
CA LEU A 53 6.74 3.28 -12.35
C LEU A 53 6.51 4.76 -12.70
N LEU A 54 5.25 5.19 -12.84
CA LEU A 54 4.91 6.60 -13.04
C LEU A 54 5.36 7.47 -11.86
N MET A 55 5.14 7.02 -10.62
CA MET A 55 5.59 7.74 -9.44
C MET A 55 7.12 7.87 -9.40
N LEU A 56 7.84 6.81 -9.81
CA LEU A 56 9.30 6.79 -9.90
C LEU A 56 9.79 7.80 -10.94
N GLU A 57 9.18 7.82 -12.13
CA GLU A 57 9.49 8.79 -13.18
C GLU A 57 9.28 10.24 -12.70
N LEU A 58 8.14 10.53 -12.06
CA LEU A 58 7.86 11.86 -11.52
C LEU A 58 8.90 12.30 -10.47
N HIS A 59 9.37 11.39 -9.61
CA HIS A 59 10.40 11.71 -8.62
C HIS A 59 11.79 11.91 -9.23
N GLN A 60 12.08 11.34 -10.41
CA GLN A 60 13.36 11.59 -11.11
C GLN A 60 13.47 13.03 -11.62
N TYR A 61 12.34 13.64 -12.01
CA TYR A 61 12.29 15.03 -12.47
C TYR A 61 12.09 16.04 -11.33
N ALA A 62 11.91 15.57 -10.09
CA ALA A 62 11.69 16.40 -8.92
C ALA A 62 12.99 16.62 -8.14
N GLU A 63 13.02 17.67 -7.31
CA GLU A 63 14.12 17.87 -6.37
C GLU A 63 14.21 16.70 -5.38
N SER A 64 15.42 16.33 -4.95
CA SER A 64 15.65 15.19 -4.03
C SER A 64 14.92 15.27 -2.69
N SER A 65 14.37 16.41 -2.30
CA SER A 65 13.56 16.63 -1.09
C SER A 65 12.05 16.73 -1.37
N ALA A 66 11.62 16.51 -2.61
CA ALA A 66 10.23 16.60 -3.00
C ALA A 66 9.41 15.46 -2.38
N THR A 67 8.39 15.83 -1.63
CA THR A 67 7.38 14.91 -1.10
C THR A 67 6.18 14.86 -2.04
N LEU A 68 5.30 13.87 -1.87
CA LEU A 68 4.03 13.82 -2.62
C LEU A 68 3.22 15.12 -2.49
N HIS A 69 3.35 15.84 -1.37
CA HIS A 69 2.72 17.15 -1.18
C HIS A 69 3.28 18.23 -2.10
N THR A 70 4.62 18.30 -2.26
CA THR A 70 5.26 19.27 -3.14
C THR A 70 5.09 18.88 -4.60
N LEU A 71 5.12 17.57 -4.90
CA LEU A 71 4.90 17.03 -6.24
C LEU A 71 3.47 17.28 -6.73
N ALA A 72 2.47 17.07 -5.86
CA ALA A 72 1.09 17.42 -6.15
C ALA A 72 0.89 18.92 -6.40
N LYS A 73 1.64 19.78 -5.69
CA LYS A 73 1.62 21.22 -5.94
C LYS A 73 2.22 21.58 -7.30
N GLN A 74 3.32 20.96 -7.70
CA GLN A 74 3.99 21.22 -8.98
C GLN A 74 3.16 20.75 -10.18
N ILE A 75 2.52 19.58 -10.08
CA ILE A 75 1.81 18.96 -11.21
C ILE A 75 0.34 19.41 -11.28
N LEU A 76 -0.38 19.44 -10.15
CA LEU A 76 -1.82 19.75 -10.11
C LEU A 76 -2.14 21.17 -9.58
N GLY A 77 -1.12 21.93 -9.17
CA GLY A 77 -1.31 23.26 -8.58
C GLY A 77 -1.86 23.24 -7.14
N GLN A 78 -2.24 24.42 -6.64
CA GLN A 78 -2.58 24.61 -5.22
C GLN A 78 -3.86 23.89 -4.79
N LYS A 79 -4.85 23.77 -5.68
CA LYS A 79 -6.09 23.03 -5.41
C LYS A 79 -5.84 21.52 -5.37
N GLY A 80 -5.09 20.99 -6.33
CA GLY A 80 -4.74 19.57 -6.37
C GLY A 80 -3.88 19.12 -5.21
N LYS A 81 -2.97 19.99 -4.72
CA LYS A 81 -2.20 19.76 -3.49
C LYS A 81 -3.09 19.43 -2.29
N TRP A 82 -4.15 20.21 -2.09
CA TRP A 82 -5.06 20.04 -0.96
C TRP A 82 -5.85 18.74 -1.07
N VAL A 83 -6.35 18.42 -2.27
CA VAL A 83 -7.06 17.17 -2.54
C VAL A 83 -6.15 15.96 -2.32
N ALA A 84 -4.93 15.97 -2.86
CA ALA A 84 -3.97 14.88 -2.71
C ALA A 84 -3.57 14.67 -1.24
N SER A 85 -3.35 15.77 -0.51
CA SER A 85 -3.01 15.70 0.91
C SER A 85 -4.15 15.14 1.76
N PHE A 86 -5.37 15.59 1.48
CA PHE A 86 -6.57 15.08 2.15
C PHE A 86 -6.79 13.59 1.85
N ALA A 87 -6.67 13.18 0.58
CA ALA A 87 -6.79 11.78 0.19
C ALA A 87 -5.74 10.90 0.89
N MET A 88 -4.51 11.39 1.02
CA MET A 88 -3.44 10.67 1.73
C MET A 88 -3.73 10.53 3.23
N LEU A 89 -4.23 11.58 3.89
CA LEU A 89 -4.65 11.51 5.30
C LEU A 89 -5.80 10.51 5.50
N PHE A 90 -6.81 10.57 4.63
CA PHE A 90 -7.94 9.66 4.66
C PHE A 90 -7.50 8.20 4.45
N LEU A 91 -6.60 7.96 3.48
CA LEU A 91 -6.02 6.64 3.23
C LEU A 91 -5.32 6.09 4.46
N PHE A 92 -4.44 6.88 5.10
CA PHE A 92 -3.74 6.43 6.30
C PHE A 92 -4.67 6.16 7.47
N TYR A 93 -5.68 7.00 7.69
CA TYR A 93 -6.68 6.76 8.72
C TYR A 93 -7.46 5.46 8.47
N SER A 94 -7.92 5.25 7.22
CA SER A 94 -8.61 4.02 6.84
C SER A 94 -7.72 2.79 6.98
N LEU A 95 -6.43 2.89 6.67
CA LEU A 95 -5.47 1.81 6.88
C LEU A 95 -5.34 1.48 8.37
N CYS A 96 -5.14 2.48 9.23
CA CYS A 96 -5.05 2.27 10.68
C CYS A 96 -6.31 1.58 11.21
N ALA A 97 -7.49 2.04 10.81
CA ALA A 97 -8.76 1.43 11.21
C ALA A 97 -8.86 -0.03 10.74
N ALA A 98 -8.51 -0.31 9.49
CA ALA A 98 -8.52 -1.67 8.94
C ALA A 98 -7.52 -2.60 9.65
N TYR A 99 -6.32 -2.12 9.97
CA TYR A 99 -5.32 -2.88 10.71
C TYR A 99 -5.75 -3.17 12.15
N ILE A 100 -6.36 -2.21 12.84
CA ILE A 100 -6.89 -2.41 14.20
C ILE A 100 -8.06 -3.39 14.16
N ALA A 101 -9.00 -3.24 13.22
CA ALA A 101 -10.15 -4.12 13.11
C ALA A 101 -9.75 -5.56 12.74
N GLY A 102 -8.93 -5.72 11.70
CA GLY A 102 -8.48 -7.04 11.24
C GLY A 102 -7.53 -7.71 12.23
N GLY A 103 -6.55 -6.97 12.75
CA GLY A 103 -5.61 -7.48 13.75
C GLY A 103 -6.26 -7.78 15.09
N GLY A 104 -7.18 -6.92 15.54
CA GLY A 104 -7.92 -7.09 16.79
C GLY A 104 -8.84 -8.32 16.78
N ALA A 105 -9.55 -8.56 15.68
CA ALA A 105 -10.36 -9.76 15.51
C ALA A 105 -9.51 -11.03 15.58
N GLN A 106 -8.39 -11.06 14.84
CA GLN A 106 -7.48 -12.21 14.84
C GLN A 106 -6.86 -12.45 16.23
N PHE A 107 -6.49 -11.38 16.94
CA PHE A 107 -5.93 -11.47 18.28
C PHE A 107 -6.96 -11.99 19.30
N GLY A 108 -8.21 -11.50 19.21
CA GLY A 108 -9.31 -11.98 20.03
C GLY A 108 -9.56 -13.47 19.86
N ASP A 109 -9.65 -13.96 18.62
CA ASP A 109 -9.83 -15.38 18.31
C ASP A 109 -8.72 -16.27 18.89
N ARG A 110 -7.47 -15.78 18.88
CA ARG A 110 -6.33 -16.51 19.45
C ARG A 110 -6.38 -16.54 20.97
N LEU A 111 -6.85 -15.46 21.60
CA LEU A 111 -6.94 -15.38 23.05
C LEU A 111 -8.05 -16.31 23.59
N SER A 112 -9.21 -16.35 22.92
CA SER A 112 -10.31 -17.24 23.33
C SER A 112 -9.93 -18.72 23.19
N GLN A 113 -9.26 -19.10 22.10
CA GLN A 113 -8.72 -20.46 21.90
C GLN A 113 -7.68 -20.88 22.94
N TRP A 114 -7.08 -19.94 23.67
CA TRP A 114 -6.09 -20.24 24.70
C TRP A 114 -6.70 -20.40 26.09
N PHE A 115 -7.91 -19.86 26.30
CA PHE A 115 -8.66 -19.97 27.55
C PHE A 115 -9.73 -21.08 27.53
N GLU A 116 -10.05 -21.64 26.36
CA GLU A 116 -10.75 -22.93 26.18
C GLU A 116 -9.76 -24.10 26.17
#